data_AF-A0A7C7VIT7-F1
#
_entry.id   AF-A0A7C7VIT7-F1
#
_cell.length_a   1.000
_cell.length_b   1.000
_cell.length_c   1.000
_cell.angle_alpha   90.00
_cell.angle_beta   90.00
_cell.angle_gamma   90.00
#
_symmetry.space_group_name_H-M   'P 1'
#
loop_
_entity.id
_entity.type
_entity.pdbx_description
1 polymer ?
#
loop_
_entity_poly.entity_id
_entity_poly.type
_entity_poly.pdbx_seq_one_letter_code
_entity_poly.pdbx_strand_id
1 'polypeptide(L)'
;MLHNCGPNPSIDKYLRHKPRIYAVDLAYQYSKGDLERIKQAFDHQGIVYFYLEYGTTEQKLADWRHIMETLTPDVIAIPWLQIMPDEDGPEIYRRFLEVSEEYVARMDWR
;
A
#
# COMPACT_ATOMS: atom_id res chain seq x y z
N MET A 1 -9.93 10.52 3.75
CA MET A 1 -8.98 9.79 2.89
C MET A 1 -8.93 10.49 1.55
N LEU A 2 -7.75 10.59 0.92
CA LEU A 2 -7.59 11.08 -0.45
C LEU A 2 -7.43 9.88 -1.39
N HIS A 3 -8.06 9.90 -2.56
CA HIS A 3 -7.78 8.92 -3.61
C HIS A 3 -6.99 9.57 -4.74
N ASN A 4 -5.91 8.94 -5.17
CA ASN A 4 -5.17 9.30 -6.37
C ASN A 4 -4.51 8.05 -6.96
N CYS A 5 -4.91 7.61 -8.16
CA CYS A 5 -4.30 6.44 -8.79
C CYS A 5 -2.78 6.55 -8.94
N GLY A 6 -2.26 7.77 -9.16
CA GLY A 6 -0.87 8.04 -9.50
C GLY A 6 -0.71 8.56 -10.94
N PRO A 7 0.49 9.02 -11.36
CA PRO A 7 1.69 9.20 -10.52
C PRO A 7 1.50 10.27 -9.44
N ASN A 8 2.42 10.37 -8.49
CA ASN A 8 2.28 11.21 -7.29
C ASN A 8 3.28 12.39 -7.28
N PRO A 9 3.17 13.36 -8.20
CA PRO A 9 4.09 14.49 -8.26
C PRO A 9 4.05 15.34 -6.98
N SER A 10 2.89 15.43 -6.32
CA SER A 10 2.63 16.25 -5.14
C SER A 10 2.48 15.45 -3.83
N ILE A 11 3.09 14.26 -3.75
CA ILE A 11 2.98 13.34 -2.60
C ILE A 11 3.29 14.02 -1.25
N ASP A 12 4.24 14.96 -1.22
CA ASP A 12 4.66 15.70 -0.03
C ASP A 12 3.59 16.65 0.53
N LYS A 13 2.51 16.88 -0.24
CA LYS A 13 1.38 17.74 0.14
C LYS A 13 0.16 16.96 0.62
N TYR A 14 0.05 15.65 0.37
CA TYR A 14 -1.18 14.88 0.60
C TYR A 14 -1.64 14.89 2.06
N LEU A 15 -0.71 14.87 3.02
CA LEU A 15 -1.03 14.90 4.44
C LEU A 15 -1.16 16.33 5.01
N ARG A 16 -0.85 17.37 4.21
CA ARG A 16 -0.82 18.78 4.65
C ARG A 16 -2.14 19.53 4.46
N HIS A 17 -3.23 18.81 4.21
CA HIS A 17 -4.57 19.39 4.02
C HIS A 17 -5.15 19.99 5.31
N LYS A 18 -6.14 20.86 5.16
CA LYS A 18 -7.01 21.37 6.24
C LYS A 18 -8.48 21.10 5.86
N PRO A 19 -9.20 20.19 6.55
CA PRO A 19 -8.76 19.35 7.68
C PRO A 19 -7.67 18.35 7.25
N ARG A 20 -6.89 17.86 8.24
CA ARG A 20 -5.79 16.93 7.99
C ARG A 20 -6.31 15.61 7.44
N ILE A 21 -5.62 15.09 6.43
CA ILE A 21 -5.84 13.76 5.87
C ILE A 21 -4.74 12.85 6.41
N TYR A 22 -5.11 11.64 6.82
CA TYR A 22 -4.20 10.63 7.40
C TYR A 22 -4.10 9.36 6.56
N ALA A 23 -4.88 9.26 5.49
CA ALA A 23 -4.89 8.08 4.65
C ALA A 23 -5.03 8.47 3.18
N VAL A 24 -4.29 7.77 2.33
CA VAL A 24 -4.40 7.88 0.88
C VAL A 24 -4.64 6.52 0.25
N ASP A 25 -5.36 6.52 -0.86
CA ASP A 25 -5.63 5.34 -1.67
C ASP A 25 -5.03 5.51 -3.06
N LEU A 26 -4.11 4.62 -3.42
CA LEU A 26 -3.26 4.70 -4.61
C LEU A 26 -3.40 3.44 -5.44
N ALA A 27 -3.25 3.57 -6.76
CA ALA A 27 -3.05 2.40 -7.62
C ALA A 27 -1.55 2.11 -7.73
N TYR A 28 -1.16 0.89 -7.34
CA TYR A 28 0.24 0.50 -7.31
C TYR A 28 0.89 0.60 -8.70
N GLN A 29 0.16 0.24 -9.76
CA GLN A 29 0.66 0.28 -11.13
C GLN A 29 1.21 1.66 -11.54
N TYR A 30 0.60 2.75 -11.05
CA TYR A 30 1.03 4.12 -11.35
C TYR A 30 1.86 4.75 -10.23
N SER A 31 1.95 4.10 -9.07
CA SER A 31 2.61 4.63 -7.87
C SER A 31 3.90 3.88 -7.49
N LYS A 32 4.19 2.73 -8.11
CA LYS A 32 5.40 1.92 -7.82
C LYS A 32 6.72 2.67 -7.99
N GLY A 33 6.76 3.65 -8.90
CA GLY A 33 7.94 4.52 -9.09
C GLY A 33 8.13 5.58 -7.99
N ASP A 34 7.13 5.77 -7.13
CA ASP A 34 7.12 6.78 -6.08
C ASP A 34 7.34 6.20 -4.67
N LEU A 35 7.57 4.89 -4.50
CA LEU A 35 7.60 4.24 -3.17
C LEU A 35 8.58 4.90 -2.18
N GLU A 36 9.79 5.26 -2.62
CA GLU A 36 10.76 5.96 -1.75
C GLU A 36 10.28 7.36 -1.34
N ARG A 37 9.61 8.07 -2.26
CA ARG A 37 9.02 9.39 -1.96
C ARG A 37 7.82 9.26 -1.03
N ILE A 38 7.04 8.18 -1.19
CA ILE A 38 5.94 7.82 -0.29
C ILE A 38 6.51 7.53 1.11
N LYS A 39 7.57 6.74 1.23
CA LYS A 39 8.25 6.45 2.50
C LYS A 39 8.58 7.74 3.25
N GLN A 40 9.26 8.67 2.58
CA GLN A 40 9.66 9.95 3.16
C GLN A 40 8.46 10.84 3.53
N ALA A 41 7.41 10.84 2.71
CA ALA A 41 6.24 11.70 2.95
C ALA A 41 5.29 11.17 4.02
N PHE A 42 5.29 9.86 4.28
CA PHE A 42 4.35 9.17 5.17
C PHE A 42 4.98 8.62 6.46
N ASP A 43 6.29 8.76 6.64
CA ASP A 43 7.08 8.36 7.82
C ASP A 43 6.38 8.64 9.15
N HIS A 44 5.75 7.61 9.74
CA HIS A 44 4.90 7.70 10.95
C HIS A 44 3.79 8.76 10.91
N GLN A 45 3.35 9.21 9.73
CA GLN A 45 2.39 10.31 9.59
C GLN A 45 1.04 9.91 8.98
N GLY A 46 0.92 8.73 8.39
CA GLY A 46 -0.31 8.30 7.72
C GLY A 46 -0.29 6.86 7.22
N ILE A 47 -1.37 6.50 6.52
CA ILE A 47 -1.66 5.16 5.98
C ILE A 47 -1.76 5.24 4.46
N VAL A 48 -1.19 4.25 3.77
CA VAL A 48 -1.27 4.13 2.32
C VAL A 48 -2.01 2.85 1.94
N TYR A 49 -3.14 2.98 1.26
CA TYR A 49 -3.82 1.86 0.62
C TYR A 49 -3.26 1.69 -0.79
N PHE A 50 -2.89 0.46 -1.15
CA PHE A 50 -2.42 0.13 -2.49
C PHE A 50 -3.39 -0.80 -3.19
N TYR A 51 -3.97 -0.32 -4.28
CA TYR A 51 -4.73 -1.14 -5.21
C TYR A 51 -3.78 -1.97 -6.06
N LEU A 52 -3.88 -3.29 -5.91
CA LEU A 52 -3.16 -4.28 -6.70
C LEU A 52 -4.06 -4.79 -7.83
N GLU A 53 -4.25 -3.94 -8.85
CA GLU A 53 -5.26 -4.10 -9.90
C GLU A 53 -4.97 -5.26 -10.86
N TYR A 54 -3.77 -5.29 -11.43
CA TYR A 54 -3.44 -6.13 -12.57
C TYR A 54 -2.65 -7.37 -12.20
N GLY A 55 -2.69 -8.37 -13.08
CA GLY A 55 -1.85 -9.56 -12.97
C GLY A 55 -2.47 -10.71 -12.18
N THR A 56 -1.74 -11.81 -12.11
CA THR A 56 -2.09 -13.01 -11.35
C THR A 56 -1.93 -12.77 -9.85
N THR A 57 -2.51 -13.65 -9.02
CA THR A 57 -2.29 -13.64 -7.56
C THR A 57 -0.80 -13.65 -7.21
N GLU A 58 0.03 -14.40 -7.94
CA GLU A 58 1.49 -14.40 -7.72
C GLU A 58 2.15 -13.05 -7.98
N GLN A 59 1.74 -12.38 -9.07
CA GLN A 59 2.26 -11.07 -9.41
C GLN A 59 1.87 -10.04 -8.35
N LYS A 60 0.60 -10.05 -7.92
CA LYS A 60 0.09 -9.17 -6.86
C LYS A 60 0.78 -9.44 -5.51
N LEU A 61 1.08 -10.69 -5.17
CA LEU A 61 1.85 -11.03 -3.96
C LEU A 61 3.31 -10.56 -4.04
N ALA A 62 3.94 -10.69 -5.21
CA ALA A 62 5.29 -10.17 -5.43
C ALA A 62 5.34 -8.64 -5.31
N ASP A 63 4.35 -7.95 -5.89
CA ASP A 63 4.17 -6.51 -5.76
C ASP A 63 3.93 -6.10 -4.30
N TRP A 64 3.10 -6.86 -3.57
CA TRP A 64 2.86 -6.61 -2.15
C TRP A 64 4.14 -6.76 -1.31
N ARG A 65 4.91 -7.84 -1.54
CA ARG A 65 6.22 -8.02 -0.90
C ARG A 65 7.16 -6.85 -1.21
N HIS A 66 7.20 -6.36 -2.46
CA HIS A 66 8.02 -5.21 -2.82
C HIS A 66 7.62 -3.95 -2.06
N ILE A 67 6.32 -3.64 -1.98
CA ILE A 67 5.81 -2.51 -1.21
C ILE A 67 6.29 -2.58 0.25
N MET A 68 6.16 -3.75 0.87
CA MET A 68 6.53 -3.94 2.28
C MET A 68 8.03 -3.80 2.50
N GLU A 69 8.86 -4.42 1.67
CA GLU A 69 10.32 -4.29 1.77
C GLU A 69 10.77 -2.83 1.69
N THR A 70 10.08 -2.00 0.88
CA THR A 70 10.41 -0.58 0.78
C THR A 70 9.87 0.24 1.95
N LEU A 71 8.60 0.06 2.32
CA LEU A 71 7.90 0.97 3.23
C LEU A 71 8.08 0.65 4.73
N THR A 72 8.47 -0.58 5.07
CA THR A 72 8.83 -0.98 6.44
C THR A 72 10.10 -0.26 6.90
N PRO A 73 10.24 0.09 8.18
CA PRO A 73 9.29 -0.08 9.28
C PRO A 73 8.38 1.14 9.54
N ASP A 74 8.48 2.17 8.71
CA ASP A 74 8.04 3.52 9.07
C ASP A 74 6.64 3.90 8.55
N VAL A 75 6.17 3.22 7.49
CA VAL A 75 4.90 3.56 6.82
C VAL A 75 3.92 2.40 6.90
N ILE A 76 2.70 2.69 7.38
CA ILE A 76 1.58 1.74 7.36
C ILE A 76 1.04 1.63 5.94
N ALA A 77 1.21 0.46 5.32
CA ALA A 77 0.64 0.12 4.03
C ALA A 77 -0.46 -0.95 4.19
N ILE A 78 -1.53 -0.84 3.42
CA ILE A 78 -2.64 -1.80 3.41
C ILE A 78 -2.88 -2.22 1.95
N PRO A 79 -2.82 -3.52 1.62
CA PRO A 79 -3.18 -3.97 0.29
C PRO A 79 -4.70 -3.96 0.19
N TRP A 80 -5.24 -3.49 -0.93
CA TRP A 80 -6.61 -3.81 -1.28
C TRP A 80 -6.68 -4.37 -2.70
N LEU A 81 -7.56 -5.35 -2.84
CA LEU A 81 -7.69 -6.19 -4.02
C LEU A 81 -9.15 -6.22 -4.40
N GLN A 82 -9.40 -6.25 -5.71
CA GLN A 82 -10.70 -6.67 -6.22
C GLN A 82 -10.63 -8.18 -6.43
N ILE A 83 -11.60 -8.89 -5.85
CA ILE A 83 -11.77 -10.33 -6.04
C ILE A 83 -12.94 -10.55 -6.99
N MET A 84 -12.69 -11.26 -8.08
CA MET A 84 -13.68 -11.59 -9.09
C MET A 84 -14.50 -12.82 -8.68
N PRO A 85 -15.74 -12.99 -9.20
CA PRO A 85 -16.61 -14.10 -8.79
C PRO A 85 -16.06 -15.51 -9.01
N ASP A 86 -15.08 -15.68 -9.90
CA ASP A 86 -14.42 -16.93 -10.25
C ASP A 86 -13.08 -17.14 -9.52
N GLU A 87 -12.65 -16.19 -8.71
CA GLU A 87 -11.42 -16.29 -7.92
C GLU A 87 -11.68 -16.90 -6.53
N ASP A 88 -10.70 -17.66 -6.01
CA ASP A 88 -10.73 -18.19 -4.65
C ASP A 88 -10.33 -17.09 -3.65
N GLY A 89 -11.32 -16.27 -3.26
CA GLY A 89 -11.15 -15.19 -2.29
C GLY A 89 -10.52 -15.63 -0.96
N PRO A 90 -11.01 -16.71 -0.31
CA PRO A 90 -10.39 -17.23 0.92
C PRO A 90 -8.91 -17.60 0.78
N GLU A 91 -8.51 -18.26 -0.31
CA GLU A 91 -7.10 -18.59 -0.52
C GLU A 91 -6.26 -17.34 -0.80
N ILE A 92 -6.74 -16.41 -1.62
CA ILE A 92 -6.07 -15.12 -1.86
C ILE A 92 -5.87 -14.38 -0.54
N TYR A 93 -6.90 -14.31 0.30
CA TYR A 93 -6.82 -13.67 1.62
C TYR A 93 -5.74 -14.33 2.50
N ARG A 94 -5.74 -15.67 2.64
CA ARG A 94 -4.74 -16.37 3.46
C ARG A 94 -3.31 -16.06 3.01
N ARG A 95 -3.07 -16.05 1.71
CA ARG A 95 -1.73 -15.80 1.16
C ARG A 95 -1.28 -14.36 1.37
N PHE A 96 -2.17 -13.39 1.24
CA PHE A 96 -1.85 -12.00 1.57
C PHE A 96 -1.66 -11.79 3.07
N LEU A 97 -2.43 -12.49 3.89
CA LEU A 97 -2.30 -12.45 5.35
C LEU A 97 -0.92 -12.93 5.80
N GLU A 98 -0.43 -14.05 5.28
CA GLU A 98 0.90 -14.60 5.60
C GLU A 98 2.01 -13.55 5.39
N VAL A 99 2.02 -12.88 4.23
CA VAL A 99 2.98 -11.80 3.97
C VAL A 99 2.76 -10.63 4.95
N SER A 100 1.50 -10.25 5.19
CA SER A 100 1.13 -9.12 6.05
C SER A 100 1.52 -9.33 7.52
N GLU A 101 1.49 -10.56 8.02
CA GLU A 101 1.97 -10.91 9.36
C GLU A 101 3.49 -10.72 9.49
N GLU A 102 4.28 -11.11 8.48
CA GLU A 102 5.74 -10.86 8.43
C GLU A 102 6.05 -9.35 8.49
N TYR A 103 5.25 -8.53 7.82
CA TYR A 103 5.39 -7.08 7.82
C TYR A 103 5.02 -6.45 9.16
N VAL A 104 3.85 -6.78 9.71
CA VAL A 104 3.37 -6.26 11.00
C VAL A 104 4.39 -6.52 12.11
N ALA A 105 5.08 -7.66 12.09
CA ALA A 105 6.13 -8.00 13.05
C ALA A 105 7.39 -7.11 12.94
N ARG A 106 7.63 -6.48 11.79
CA ARG A 106 8.79 -5.61 11.52
C ARG A 106 8.52 -4.12 11.69
N MET A 107 7.26 -3.71 11.84
CA MET A 107 6.86 -2.31 11.94
C MET A 107 7.35 -1.63 13.22
N ASP A 108 7.70 -0.35 13.12
CA ASP A 108 7.91 0.52 14.29
C ASP A 108 6.59 1.23 14.63
N TRP A 109 5.96 0.79 15.72
CA TRP A 109 4.60 1.19 16.15
C TRP A 109 4.56 2.46 17.01
N ARG A 110 5.69 3.18 17.13
CA ARG A 110 5.84 4.35 17.99
C ARG A 110 4.91 5.52 17.63
#